data_AF-A0A1V6F8I4-F1
#
_entry.id   AF-A0A1V6F8I4-F1
#
_cell.length_a   1.000
_cell.length_b   1.000
_cell.length_c   1.000
_cell.angle_alpha   90.00
_cell.angle_beta   90.00
_cell.angle_gamma   90.00
#
_symmetry.space_group_name_H-M   'P 1'
#
loop_
_entity.id
_entity.type
_entity.pdbx_description
1 polymer ?
#
loop_
_entity_poly.entity_id
_entity_poly.type
_entity_poly.pdbx_seq_one_letter_code
_entity_poly.pdbx_strand_id
1 'polypeptide(L)'
;MATGYETGNTAKEYMDTITKEIFETSVYVFTPKGNVIELPAGATPLDFAYKIHTKVGDTAVGALVNDKLVAMNTPLKTGDICEIRTSKTATGPTESWLNIATTNSARSHIRKVLAKKHQALTRDDNIEKGRGSLNDAFKERGFAEHEVEPHVNKPEVLKHFNVNTYEDLLLLVYSRNITASAVLDYLKLDRRDHMGKLLSKGRRVVEDAKNPVIVPGAGTVAVTLGNCCTPVPGDNIVGYITKGKGITVHRINCPNIARNLDRTIEVLWNPNSETKLYPLDISIKCNDRDNLLVDIMNALSQAKVSISKIKATYHPSTQTSVIDATILIPNVDKLNSVQNIILQVDSVYKIDRVIH
;
A
#
# COMPACT_ATOMS: atom_id res chain seq x y z
N MET A 1 25.80 67.22 13.35
CA MET A 1 24.54 66.46 13.53
C MET A 1 24.91 65.08 14.00
N ALA A 2 24.35 64.69 15.14
CA ALA A 2 24.60 63.45 15.85
C ALA A 2 24.08 62.24 15.08
N THR A 3 24.77 61.11 15.21
CA THR A 3 24.17 59.83 15.62
C THR A 3 25.29 58.90 16.08
N GLY A 4 25.43 58.76 17.40
CA GLY A 4 26.19 57.66 18.00
C GLY A 4 25.40 56.37 17.85
N TYR A 5 26.03 55.34 17.31
CA TYR A 5 25.55 53.98 17.45
C TYR A 5 26.03 53.44 18.80
N GLU A 6 25.17 53.55 19.81
CA GLU A 6 25.27 52.77 21.03
C GLU A 6 24.94 51.31 20.70
N THR A 7 25.95 50.47 20.50
CA THR A 7 25.78 49.02 20.51
C THR A 7 26.04 48.51 21.92
N GLY A 8 24.99 48.51 22.74
CA GLY A 8 25.04 47.93 24.08
C GLY A 8 23.66 47.55 24.58
N ASN A 9 23.09 46.41 24.13
CA ASN A 9 22.28 45.54 25.00
C ASN A 9 21.80 44.17 24.43
N THR A 10 22.38 43.61 23.37
CA THR A 10 21.67 42.57 22.58
C THR A 10 22.00 41.12 22.89
N ALA A 11 22.51 40.79 24.08
CA ALA A 11 22.57 39.39 24.52
C ALA A 11 21.30 38.97 25.27
N LYS A 12 20.75 39.87 26.10
CA LYS A 12 19.56 39.58 26.91
C LYS A 12 18.27 39.62 26.08
N GLU A 13 18.15 40.58 25.16
CA GLU A 13 17.02 40.66 24.21
C GLU A 13 17.02 39.51 23.21
N TYR A 14 18.19 39.03 22.79
CA TYR A 14 18.33 37.87 21.88
C TYR A 14 18.00 36.54 22.59
N MET A 15 18.39 36.43 23.86
CA MET A 15 17.97 35.30 24.70
C MET A 15 16.47 35.34 25.03
N ASP A 16 15.90 36.52 25.25
CA ASP A 16 14.45 36.68 25.47
C ASP A 16 13.63 36.39 24.21
N THR A 17 14.15 36.66 23.00
CA THR A 17 13.47 36.32 21.74
C THR A 17 13.57 34.84 21.41
N ILE A 18 14.74 34.20 21.58
CA ILE A 18 14.89 32.76 21.36
C ILE A 18 14.09 31.95 22.40
N THR A 19 14.09 32.37 23.66
CA THR A 19 13.24 31.73 24.66
C THR A 19 11.77 31.96 24.36
N LYS A 20 11.33 33.18 23.97
CA LYS A 20 9.96 33.43 23.54
C LYS A 20 9.54 32.58 22.34
N GLU A 21 10.35 32.47 21.28
CA GLU A 21 10.01 31.66 20.09
C GLU A 21 9.93 30.16 20.41
N ILE A 22 10.77 29.64 21.31
CA ILE A 22 10.71 28.24 21.78
C ILE A 22 9.48 28.03 22.68
N PHE A 23 9.13 29.00 23.54
CA PHE A 23 7.93 28.95 24.39
C PHE A 23 6.62 29.27 23.64
N GLU A 24 6.68 29.89 22.46
CA GLU A 24 5.54 30.17 21.58
C GLU A 24 5.11 28.96 20.74
N THR A 25 5.87 27.87 20.76
CA THR A 25 5.52 26.63 20.06
C THR A 25 4.50 25.78 20.84
N SER A 26 4.39 25.99 22.16
CA SER A 26 3.47 25.27 23.05
C SER A 26 2.50 26.23 23.73
N VAL A 27 1.25 25.78 23.92
CA VAL A 27 0.23 26.45 24.73
C VAL A 27 0.04 25.71 26.05
N TYR A 28 -0.04 26.47 27.14
CA TYR A 28 -0.25 25.94 28.49
C TYR A 28 -1.67 26.21 28.95
N VAL A 29 -2.45 25.13 29.13
CA VAL A 29 -3.89 25.20 29.41
C VAL A 29 -4.14 24.61 30.80
N PHE A 30 -4.99 25.26 31.58
CA PHE A 30 -5.33 24.84 32.93
C PHE A 30 -6.58 23.95 32.92
N THR A 31 -6.55 22.92 33.75
CA THR A 31 -7.77 22.20 34.16
C THR A 31 -8.52 23.01 35.23
N PRO A 32 -9.83 22.76 35.46
CA PRO A 32 -10.59 23.43 36.52
C PRO A 32 -10.03 23.18 37.93
N LYS A 33 -9.22 22.13 38.10
CA LYS A 33 -8.54 21.78 39.35
C LYS A 33 -7.17 22.48 39.52
N GLY A 34 -6.75 23.30 38.56
CA GLY A 34 -5.50 24.05 38.61
C GLY A 34 -4.28 23.31 38.05
N ASN A 35 -4.43 22.08 37.54
CA ASN A 35 -3.31 21.38 36.87
C ASN A 35 -3.02 22.01 35.51
N VAL A 36 -1.74 22.20 35.20
CA VAL A 36 -1.25 22.71 33.92
C VAL A 36 -1.04 21.57 32.94
N ILE A 37 -1.52 21.71 31.71
CA ILE A 37 -1.33 20.77 30.62
C ILE A 37 -0.69 21.50 29.45
N GLU A 38 0.44 20.96 28.99
CA GLU A 38 1.15 21.44 27.80
C GLU A 38 0.60 20.76 26.53
N LEU A 39 0.29 21.59 25.53
CA LEU A 39 -0.16 21.20 24.21
C LEU A 39 0.60 22.00 23.13
N PRO A 40 0.72 21.50 21.89
CA PRO A 40 1.31 22.31 20.82
C PRO A 40 0.41 23.50 20.45
N ALA A 41 1.02 24.56 19.91
CA ALA A 41 0.29 25.72 19.41
C ALA A 41 -0.79 25.30 18.38
N GLY A 42 -1.98 25.87 18.50
CA GLY A 42 -3.14 25.52 17.68
C GLY A 42 -3.86 24.23 18.10
N ALA A 43 -3.53 23.66 19.26
CA ALA A 43 -4.32 22.56 19.83
C ALA A 43 -5.74 23.02 20.20
N THR A 44 -6.69 22.10 20.07
CA THR A 44 -8.11 22.36 20.33
C THR A 44 -8.56 21.75 21.66
N PRO A 45 -9.76 22.11 22.20
CA PRO A 45 -10.36 21.43 23.34
C PRO A 45 -10.44 19.91 23.18
N LEU A 46 -10.58 19.42 21.94
CA LEU A 46 -10.57 17.99 21.66
C LEU A 46 -9.18 17.36 21.92
N ASP A 47 -8.10 18.03 21.53
CA ASP A 47 -6.73 17.59 21.83
C ASP A 47 -6.47 17.59 23.34
N PHE A 48 -6.95 18.62 24.06
CA PHE A 48 -6.88 18.70 25.51
C PHE A 48 -7.60 17.53 26.19
N ALA A 49 -8.80 17.17 25.71
CA ALA A 49 -9.55 16.03 26.21
C ALA A 49 -8.76 14.70 26.07
N TYR A 50 -8.17 14.46 24.90
CA TYR A 50 -7.35 13.27 24.65
C TYR A 50 -6.02 13.26 25.43
N LYS A 51 -5.47 14.44 25.72
CA LYS A 51 -4.27 14.60 26.55
C LYS A 51 -4.53 14.28 28.02
N ILE A 52 -5.71 14.63 28.54
CA ILE A 52 -6.14 14.23 29.90
C ILE A 52 -6.30 12.72 29.98
N HIS A 53 -7.16 12.16 29.12
CA HIS A 53 -7.42 10.73 29.09
C HIS A 53 -8.20 10.37 27.81
N THR A 54 -7.88 9.24 27.19
CA THR A 54 -8.55 8.75 25.97
C THR A 54 -10.07 8.67 26.13
N LYS A 55 -10.55 8.06 27.23
CA LYS A 55 -11.97 7.99 27.60
C LYS A 55 -12.65 9.37 27.75
N VAL A 56 -11.95 10.40 28.20
CA VAL A 56 -12.49 11.78 28.28
C VAL A 56 -12.66 12.33 26.87
N GLY A 57 -11.65 12.15 26.01
CA GLY A 57 -11.74 12.45 24.57
C GLY A 57 -12.92 11.75 23.90
N ASP A 58 -13.03 10.43 24.04
CA ASP A 58 -14.07 9.62 23.38
C ASP A 58 -15.49 9.98 23.83
N THR A 59 -15.65 10.50 25.04
CA THR A 59 -16.95 10.87 25.61
C THR A 59 -17.22 12.37 25.57
N ALA A 60 -16.33 13.16 24.96
CA ALA A 60 -16.46 14.62 24.88
C ALA A 60 -17.65 15.03 24.01
N VAL A 61 -18.53 15.86 24.57
CA VAL A 61 -19.70 16.43 23.88
C VAL A 61 -19.61 17.95 23.71
N GLY A 62 -18.74 18.61 24.47
CA GLY A 62 -18.50 20.04 24.38
C GLY A 62 -17.38 20.50 25.32
N ALA A 63 -17.01 21.77 25.23
CA ALA A 63 -15.99 22.37 26.08
C ALA A 63 -16.44 23.74 26.59
N LEU A 64 -16.02 24.07 27.82
CA LEU A 64 -16.01 25.43 28.32
C LEU A 64 -14.56 25.92 28.38
N VAL A 65 -14.34 27.15 27.93
CA VAL A 65 -13.08 27.85 28.11
C VAL A 65 -13.36 29.13 28.86
N ASN A 66 -12.75 29.30 30.03
CA ASN A 66 -12.98 30.43 30.94
C ASN A 66 -14.49 30.62 31.23
N ASP A 67 -15.17 29.54 31.63
CA ASP A 67 -16.61 29.46 31.92
C ASP A 67 -17.57 29.79 30.76
N LYS A 68 -17.07 29.90 29.53
CA LYS A 68 -17.88 30.14 28.33
C LYS A 68 -17.90 28.91 27.42
N LEU A 69 -19.08 28.56 26.90
CA LEU A 69 -19.22 27.50 25.91
C LEU A 69 -18.51 27.88 24.61
N VAL A 70 -17.62 27.00 24.15
CA VAL A 70 -16.86 27.17 22.90
C VAL A 70 -17.01 25.97 21.99
N ALA A 71 -16.81 26.18 20.69
CA ALA A 71 -16.78 25.09 19.73
C ALA A 71 -15.52 24.22 19.94
N MET A 72 -15.63 22.91 19.73
CA MET A 72 -14.54 21.95 19.96
C MET A 72 -13.33 22.14 19.03
N ASN A 73 -13.44 22.96 17.98
CA ASN A 73 -12.36 23.31 17.06
C ASN A 73 -11.69 24.66 17.36
N THR A 74 -12.09 25.33 18.45
CA THR A 74 -11.49 26.61 18.83
C THR A 74 -10.04 26.39 19.26
N PRO A 75 -9.05 27.10 18.73
CA PRO A 75 -7.67 26.97 19.19
C PRO A 75 -7.52 27.52 20.61
N LEU A 76 -6.89 26.75 21.49
CA LEU A 76 -6.62 27.11 22.88
C LEU A 76 -5.44 28.09 22.98
N LYS A 77 -5.47 28.98 23.95
CA LYS A 77 -4.38 29.93 24.25
C LYS A 77 -3.75 29.64 25.60
N THR A 78 -2.50 30.05 25.74
CA THR A 78 -1.78 29.97 27.02
C THR A 78 -2.53 30.77 28.09
N GLY A 79 -2.80 30.15 29.23
CA GLY A 79 -3.54 30.76 30.33
C GLY A 79 -5.03 30.40 30.38
N ASP A 80 -5.58 29.77 29.33
CA ASP A 80 -6.99 29.39 29.31
C ASP A 80 -7.30 28.27 30.33
N ILE A 81 -8.44 28.38 31.01
CA ILE A 81 -9.00 27.30 31.82
C ILE A 81 -9.98 26.53 30.96
N CYS A 82 -9.67 25.28 30.62
CA CYS A 82 -10.51 24.44 29.78
C CYS A 82 -11.19 23.32 30.59
N GLU A 83 -12.51 23.27 30.53
CA GLU A 83 -13.34 22.19 31.07
C GLU A 83 -13.99 21.40 29.93
N ILE A 84 -13.82 20.08 29.94
CA ILE A 84 -14.44 19.18 28.95
C ILE A 84 -15.73 18.61 29.53
N ARG A 85 -16.84 18.82 28.82
CA ARG A 85 -18.11 18.16 29.14
C ARG A 85 -18.15 16.79 28.49
N THR A 86 -18.31 15.75 29.30
CA THR A 86 -18.41 14.36 28.84
C THR A 86 -19.81 13.79 29.05
N SER A 87 -20.26 12.91 28.17
CA SER A 87 -21.50 12.14 28.34
C SER A 87 -21.27 10.63 28.26
N LYS A 88 -21.96 9.87 29.12
CA LYS A 88 -21.97 8.40 29.06
C LYS A 88 -22.71 7.85 27.84
N THR A 89 -23.63 8.63 27.27
CA THR A 89 -24.39 8.28 26.06
C THR A 89 -23.75 8.84 24.78
N ALA A 90 -22.54 9.40 24.87
CA ALA A 90 -21.82 9.89 23.71
C ALA A 90 -21.62 8.76 22.69
N THR A 91 -21.88 9.06 21.41
CA THR A 91 -21.76 8.13 20.28
C THR A 91 -20.31 7.80 19.91
N GLY A 92 -19.35 8.47 20.56
CA GLY A 92 -17.92 8.34 20.33
C GLY A 92 -17.40 9.21 19.20
N PRO A 93 -16.13 9.04 18.83
CA PRO A 93 -15.50 9.82 17.78
C PRO A 93 -16.20 9.68 16.42
N THR A 94 -16.25 10.78 15.67
CA THR A 94 -16.75 10.85 14.29
C THR A 94 -15.64 11.19 13.31
N GLU A 95 -15.85 10.99 12.01
CA GLU A 95 -14.84 11.34 10.99
C GLU A 95 -14.47 12.83 11.02
N SER A 96 -15.44 13.70 11.34
CA SER A 96 -15.19 15.15 11.48
C SER A 96 -14.16 15.48 12.56
N TRP A 97 -13.98 14.64 13.57
CA TRP A 97 -12.98 14.85 14.62
C TRP A 97 -11.54 14.74 14.11
N LEU A 98 -11.29 14.06 12.98
CA LEU A 98 -9.98 13.99 12.35
C LEU A 98 -9.52 15.31 11.74
N ASN A 99 -10.47 16.22 11.46
CA ASN A 99 -10.22 17.57 10.97
C ASN A 99 -10.10 18.59 12.13
N ILE A 100 -10.59 18.23 13.32
CA ILE A 100 -10.62 19.08 14.52
C ILE A 100 -9.40 18.82 15.41
N ALA A 101 -8.99 17.55 15.55
CA ALA A 101 -7.83 17.17 16.34
C ALA A 101 -6.54 17.53 15.57
N THR A 102 -5.71 18.37 16.18
CA THR A 102 -4.44 18.81 15.60
C THR A 102 -3.32 17.84 15.98
N THR A 103 -3.37 17.24 17.18
CA THR A 103 -2.29 16.42 17.71
C THR A 103 -2.24 15.02 17.09
N ASN A 104 -1.03 14.53 16.81
CA ASN A 104 -0.82 13.18 16.27
C ASN A 104 -1.38 12.08 17.19
N SER A 105 -1.30 12.27 18.51
CA SER A 105 -1.81 11.32 19.51
C SER A 105 -3.33 11.19 19.43
N ALA A 106 -4.06 12.31 19.43
CA ALA A 106 -5.52 12.31 19.32
C ALA A 106 -5.98 11.74 17.97
N ARG A 107 -5.37 12.18 16.85
CA ARG A 107 -5.71 11.67 15.50
C ARG A 107 -5.47 10.17 15.38
N SER A 108 -4.37 9.67 15.94
CA SER A 108 -4.05 8.24 15.94
C SER A 108 -5.10 7.43 16.72
N HIS A 109 -5.52 7.90 17.90
CA HIS A 109 -6.57 7.26 18.68
C HIS A 109 -7.93 7.28 17.97
N ILE A 110 -8.34 8.44 17.46
CA ILE A 110 -9.61 8.61 16.73
C ILE A 110 -9.66 7.65 15.53
N ARG A 111 -8.60 7.56 14.72
CA ARG A 111 -8.53 6.61 13.60
C ARG A 111 -8.72 5.17 14.06
N LYS A 112 -8.09 4.77 15.16
CA LYS A 112 -8.20 3.42 15.72
C LYS A 112 -9.63 3.10 16.16
N VAL A 113 -10.30 4.03 16.85
CA VAL A 113 -11.68 3.85 17.31
C VAL A 113 -12.66 3.81 16.12
N LEU A 114 -12.49 4.70 15.15
CA LEU A 114 -13.29 4.71 13.91
C LEU A 114 -13.13 3.42 13.12
N ALA A 115 -11.90 2.94 12.94
CA ALA A 115 -11.62 1.67 12.26
C ALA A 115 -12.32 0.50 12.97
N LYS A 116 -12.25 0.45 14.31
CA LYS A 116 -12.94 -0.59 15.10
C LYS A 116 -14.46 -0.50 14.98
N LYS A 117 -15.03 0.71 14.98
CA LYS A 117 -16.47 0.94 14.81
C LYS A 117 -16.95 0.55 13.42
N HIS A 118 -16.20 0.93 12.38
CA HIS A 118 -16.47 0.54 11.00
C HIS A 118 -16.37 -0.98 10.81
N GLN A 119 -15.35 -1.61 11.40
CA GLN A 119 -15.18 -3.06 11.37
C GLN A 119 -16.35 -3.79 12.06
N ALA A 120 -16.88 -3.25 13.16
CA ALA A 120 -18.04 -3.82 13.83
C ALA A 120 -19.33 -3.69 13.00
N LEU A 121 -19.58 -2.51 12.41
CA LEU A 121 -20.77 -2.25 11.58
C LEU A 121 -20.79 -3.05 10.28
N THR A 122 -19.61 -3.29 9.71
CA THR A 122 -19.47 -4.05 8.45
C THR A 122 -19.19 -5.53 8.69
N ARG A 123 -19.13 -6.00 9.94
CA ARG A 123 -18.74 -7.38 10.26
C ARG A 123 -19.64 -8.39 9.56
N ASP A 124 -20.96 -8.21 9.64
CA ASP A 124 -21.92 -9.16 9.07
C ASP A 124 -21.89 -9.17 7.53
N ASP A 125 -21.78 -7.98 6.91
CA ASP A 125 -21.61 -7.85 5.44
C ASP A 125 -20.28 -8.45 4.95
N ASN A 126 -19.20 -8.26 5.72
CA ASN A 126 -17.89 -8.83 5.42
C ASN A 126 -17.89 -10.36 5.56
N ILE A 127 -18.61 -10.91 6.56
CA ILE A 127 -18.81 -12.36 6.72
C ILE A 127 -19.54 -12.91 5.50
N GLU A 128 -20.61 -12.26 5.04
CA GLU A 128 -21.39 -12.70 3.88
C GLU A 128 -20.56 -12.68 2.59
N LYS A 129 -19.78 -11.61 2.37
CA LYS A 129 -18.85 -11.53 1.23
C LYS A 129 -17.74 -12.58 1.29
N GLY A 130 -17.23 -12.87 2.49
CA GLY A 130 -16.27 -13.94 2.74
C GLY A 130 -16.85 -15.32 2.43
N ARG A 131 -18.11 -15.56 2.84
CA ARG A 131 -18.87 -16.78 2.53
C ARG A 131 -19.05 -16.95 1.02
N GLY A 132 -19.49 -15.92 0.31
CA GLY A 132 -19.61 -15.95 -1.15
C GLY A 132 -18.29 -16.28 -1.84
N SER A 133 -17.18 -15.65 -1.43
CA SER A 133 -15.85 -15.92 -1.99
C SER A 133 -15.38 -17.36 -1.76
N LEU A 134 -15.74 -17.96 -0.63
CA LEU A 134 -15.44 -19.35 -0.32
C LEU A 134 -16.32 -20.29 -1.15
N ASN A 135 -17.63 -20.01 -1.22
CA ASN A 135 -18.59 -20.79 -1.99
C ASN A 135 -18.24 -20.82 -3.48
N ASP A 136 -17.85 -19.69 -4.07
CA ASP A 136 -17.41 -19.61 -5.46
C ASP A 136 -16.20 -20.51 -5.73
N ALA A 137 -15.21 -20.49 -4.83
CA ALA A 137 -14.01 -21.33 -4.95
C ALA A 137 -14.32 -22.83 -4.79
N PHE A 138 -15.29 -23.20 -3.95
CA PHE A 138 -15.77 -24.58 -3.80
C PHE A 138 -16.62 -25.03 -5.01
N LYS A 139 -17.43 -24.13 -5.55
CA LYS A 139 -18.24 -24.36 -6.75
C LYS A 139 -17.38 -24.63 -7.98
N GLU A 140 -16.26 -23.92 -8.13
CA GLU A 140 -15.24 -24.22 -9.16
C GLU A 140 -14.68 -25.65 -9.04
N ARG A 141 -14.76 -26.27 -7.87
CA ARG A 141 -14.32 -27.66 -7.60
C ARG A 141 -15.48 -28.67 -7.59
N GLY A 142 -16.68 -28.23 -7.98
CA GLY A 142 -17.85 -29.09 -8.14
C GLY A 142 -18.63 -29.39 -6.86
N PHE A 143 -18.38 -28.64 -5.78
CA PHE A 143 -19.17 -28.76 -4.53
C PHE A 143 -20.39 -27.84 -4.58
N ALA A 144 -21.50 -28.31 -4.01
CA ALA A 144 -22.68 -27.48 -3.81
C ALA A 144 -22.50 -26.59 -2.57
N GLU A 145 -23.20 -25.44 -2.53
CA GLU A 145 -23.07 -24.44 -1.47
C GLU A 145 -23.32 -25.00 -0.05
N HIS A 146 -24.27 -25.92 0.10
CA HIS A 146 -24.58 -26.56 1.38
C HIS A 146 -23.49 -27.53 1.87
N GLU A 147 -22.58 -27.95 0.98
CA GLU A 147 -21.48 -28.86 1.31
C GLU A 147 -20.24 -28.10 1.79
N VAL A 148 -20.18 -26.77 1.63
CA VAL A 148 -18.98 -25.97 1.96
C VAL A 148 -18.77 -25.85 3.46
N GLU A 149 -19.81 -25.46 4.20
CA GLU A 149 -19.72 -25.21 5.64
C GLU A 149 -19.30 -26.47 6.43
N PRO A 150 -19.89 -27.67 6.23
CA PRO A 150 -19.47 -28.88 6.94
C PRO A 150 -18.01 -29.28 6.71
N HIS A 151 -17.46 -28.91 5.55
CA HIS A 151 -16.06 -29.19 5.23
C HIS A 151 -15.10 -28.23 5.92
N VAL A 152 -15.49 -26.96 6.03
CA VAL A 152 -14.62 -25.87 6.48
C VAL A 152 -14.76 -25.59 7.98
N ASN A 153 -15.95 -25.77 8.54
CA ASN A 153 -16.25 -25.61 9.95
C ASN A 153 -15.83 -26.84 10.77
N LYS A 154 -14.57 -27.26 10.62
CA LYS A 154 -13.95 -28.35 11.38
C LYS A 154 -12.87 -27.81 12.30
N PRO A 155 -12.73 -28.34 13.54
CA PRO A 155 -11.72 -27.87 14.50
C PRO A 155 -10.29 -27.89 13.94
N GLU A 156 -9.99 -28.87 13.09
CA GLU A 156 -8.68 -29.03 12.45
C GLU A 156 -8.37 -27.87 11.48
N VAL A 157 -9.36 -27.43 10.71
CA VAL A 157 -9.25 -26.32 9.75
C VAL A 157 -9.09 -25.00 10.51
N LEU A 158 -9.93 -24.79 11.52
CA LEU A 158 -9.89 -23.56 12.33
C LEU A 158 -8.55 -23.44 13.08
N LYS A 159 -8.04 -24.54 13.63
CA LYS A 159 -6.72 -24.59 14.28
C LYS A 159 -5.57 -24.34 13.29
N HIS A 160 -5.64 -24.86 12.07
CA HIS A 160 -4.61 -24.65 11.05
C HIS A 160 -4.48 -23.16 10.66
N PHE A 161 -5.62 -22.48 10.51
CA PHE A 161 -5.66 -21.06 10.16
C PHE A 161 -5.61 -20.11 11.37
N ASN A 162 -5.38 -20.66 12.57
CA ASN A 162 -5.27 -19.91 13.83
C ASN A 162 -6.49 -19.01 14.12
N VAL A 163 -7.69 -19.56 13.88
CA VAL A 163 -8.98 -18.90 14.13
C VAL A 163 -9.82 -19.69 15.14
N ASN A 164 -10.65 -18.98 15.90
CA ASN A 164 -11.47 -19.58 16.95
C ASN A 164 -12.86 -19.98 16.45
N THR A 165 -13.39 -19.28 15.45
CA THR A 165 -14.73 -19.48 14.91
C THR A 165 -14.72 -19.56 13.39
N TYR A 166 -15.75 -20.18 12.81
CA TYR A 166 -15.97 -20.21 11.37
C TYR A 166 -16.14 -18.79 10.78
N GLU A 167 -16.84 -17.91 11.49
CA GLU A 167 -16.99 -16.51 11.08
C GLU A 167 -15.66 -15.77 10.99
N ASP A 168 -14.73 -16.03 11.91
CA ASP A 168 -13.40 -15.43 11.87
C ASP A 168 -12.60 -15.92 10.66
N LEU A 169 -12.80 -17.18 10.25
CA LEU A 169 -12.22 -17.70 9.00
C LEU A 169 -12.78 -16.94 7.79
N LEU A 170 -14.11 -16.73 7.72
CA LEU A 170 -14.75 -15.99 6.64
C LEU A 170 -14.25 -14.54 6.55
N LEU A 171 -14.01 -13.90 7.70
CA LEU A 171 -13.42 -12.56 7.75
C LEU A 171 -11.97 -12.53 7.26
N LEU A 172 -11.18 -13.59 7.51
CA LEU A 172 -9.83 -13.72 6.96
C LEU A 172 -9.85 -13.95 5.44
N VAL A 173 -10.84 -14.70 4.94
CA VAL A 173 -11.05 -14.88 3.50
C VAL A 173 -11.44 -13.56 2.83
N TYR A 174 -12.37 -12.81 3.43
CA TYR A 174 -12.78 -11.49 2.93
C TYR A 174 -11.63 -10.48 2.91
N SER A 175 -10.87 -10.38 4.01
CA SER A 175 -9.71 -9.48 4.11
C SER A 175 -8.52 -9.89 3.23
N ARG A 176 -8.62 -11.02 2.51
CA ARG A 176 -7.57 -11.63 1.68
C ARG A 176 -6.28 -11.98 2.43
N ASN A 177 -6.34 -12.03 3.76
CA ASN A 177 -5.27 -12.57 4.58
C ASN A 177 -5.09 -14.08 4.34
N ILE A 178 -6.20 -14.77 4.06
CA ILE A 178 -6.22 -16.16 3.61
C ILE A 178 -7.01 -16.19 2.30
N THR A 179 -6.55 -16.94 1.30
CA THR A 179 -7.32 -17.13 0.07
C THR A 179 -8.27 -18.32 0.23
N ALA A 180 -9.46 -18.27 -0.38
CA ALA A 180 -10.38 -19.42 -0.41
C ALA A 180 -9.71 -20.69 -0.98
N SER A 181 -8.79 -20.53 -1.93
CA SER A 181 -7.96 -21.61 -2.46
C SER A 181 -7.06 -22.26 -1.41
N ALA A 182 -6.49 -21.49 -0.47
CA ALA A 182 -5.66 -22.05 0.60
C ALA A 182 -6.48 -22.94 1.55
N VAL A 183 -7.74 -22.57 1.82
CA VAL A 183 -8.67 -23.40 2.60
C VAL A 183 -8.95 -24.73 1.89
N LEU A 184 -9.18 -24.67 0.58
CA LEU A 184 -9.43 -25.86 -0.22
C LEU A 184 -8.19 -26.77 -0.36
N ASP A 185 -7.01 -26.18 -0.48
CA ASP A 185 -5.74 -26.91 -0.57
C ASP A 185 -5.42 -27.64 0.75
N TYR A 186 -5.71 -27.01 1.89
CA TYR A 186 -5.61 -27.66 3.21
C TYR A 186 -6.55 -28.86 3.32
N LEU A 187 -7.79 -28.70 2.83
CA LEU A 187 -8.79 -29.76 2.84
C LEU A 187 -8.49 -30.89 1.85
N LYS A 188 -7.44 -30.76 1.02
CA LYS A 188 -7.06 -31.73 -0.01
C LYS A 188 -8.24 -32.15 -0.88
N LEU A 189 -9.16 -31.23 -1.13
CA LEU A 189 -10.30 -31.43 -2.02
C LEU A 189 -9.81 -31.30 -3.47
N ASP A 190 -8.91 -32.19 -3.83
CA ASP A 190 -8.42 -32.42 -5.19
C ASP A 190 -9.31 -33.50 -5.81
N ARG A 191 -10.16 -33.11 -6.77
CA ARG A 191 -10.76 -34.10 -7.67
C ARG A 191 -9.90 -34.17 -8.92
N ARG A 192 -8.86 -35.00 -8.88
CA ARG A 192 -8.37 -35.69 -10.08
C ARG A 192 -8.93 -37.10 -10.05
N ASP A 193 -9.97 -37.35 -10.86
CA ASP A 193 -10.24 -38.65 -11.48
C ASP A 193 -11.47 -38.55 -12.39
N HIS A 194 -11.28 -38.13 -13.66
CA HIS A 194 -12.00 -38.68 -14.83
C HIS A 194 -11.54 -38.17 -16.22
N MET A 195 -10.26 -37.92 -16.48
CA MET A 195 -9.78 -37.62 -17.86
C MET A 195 -8.53 -38.43 -18.26
N GLY A 196 -8.43 -39.68 -17.79
CA GLY A 196 -7.31 -40.57 -18.11
C GLY A 196 -7.50 -41.50 -19.32
N LYS A 197 -8.66 -41.51 -20.01
CA LYS A 197 -8.93 -42.57 -21.01
C LYS A 197 -9.74 -42.22 -22.25
N LEU A 198 -9.87 -40.95 -22.62
CA LEU A 198 -10.55 -40.61 -23.87
C LEU A 198 -9.77 -39.56 -24.67
N LEU A 199 -9.30 -40.06 -25.83
CA LEU A 199 -9.01 -39.35 -27.07
C LEU A 199 -7.56 -38.92 -27.30
N SER A 200 -6.77 -39.92 -27.70
CA SER A 200 -6.04 -39.86 -28.96
C SER A 200 -6.95 -39.34 -30.08
N LYS A 201 -6.88 -38.05 -30.38
CA LYS A 201 -7.07 -37.47 -31.72
C LYS A 201 -6.75 -35.98 -31.63
N GLY A 202 -5.82 -35.56 -32.47
CA GLY A 202 -5.28 -34.20 -32.50
C GLY A 202 -6.36 -33.14 -32.43
N ARG A 203 -6.23 -32.23 -31.48
CA ARG A 203 -7.08 -31.05 -31.37
C ARG A 203 -6.15 -29.84 -31.47
N ARG A 204 -6.37 -29.06 -32.53
CA ARG A 204 -5.68 -27.80 -32.83
C ARG A 204 -5.60 -26.94 -31.58
N VAL A 205 -4.40 -26.39 -31.35
CA VAL A 205 -4.15 -25.30 -30.41
C VAL A 205 -5.16 -24.20 -30.74
N VAL A 206 -6.09 -23.93 -29.84
CA VAL A 206 -6.96 -22.76 -29.95
C VAL A 206 -6.08 -21.58 -29.58
N GLU A 207 -5.62 -20.86 -30.60
CA GLU A 207 -4.91 -19.59 -30.47
C GLU A 207 -5.85 -18.55 -29.84
N ASP A 208 -5.82 -18.47 -28.52
CA ASP A 208 -6.57 -17.47 -27.77
C ASP A 208 -5.80 -16.14 -27.82
N ALA A 209 -6.26 -15.21 -28.67
CA ALA A 209 -5.63 -13.90 -28.91
C ALA A 209 -5.55 -13.01 -27.65
N LYS A 210 -6.22 -13.40 -26.55
CA LYS A 210 -6.24 -12.65 -25.29
C LYS A 210 -5.04 -12.90 -24.38
N ASN A 211 -4.39 -14.06 -24.49
CA ASN A 211 -3.28 -14.43 -23.62
C ASN A 211 -1.93 -14.02 -24.24
N PRO A 212 -1.09 -13.26 -23.52
CA PRO A 212 0.20 -12.79 -24.05
C PRO A 212 1.26 -13.90 -24.16
N VAL A 213 0.98 -15.08 -23.59
CA VAL A 213 1.93 -16.19 -23.47
C VAL A 213 1.21 -17.51 -23.76
N ILE A 214 1.87 -18.37 -24.53
CA ILE A 214 1.43 -19.71 -24.93
C ILE A 214 2.21 -20.74 -24.11
N VAL A 215 1.51 -21.77 -23.61
CA VAL A 215 2.10 -22.90 -22.89
C VAL A 215 2.01 -24.14 -23.80
N PRO A 216 3.12 -24.67 -24.33
CA PRO A 216 3.10 -25.86 -25.17
C PRO A 216 2.45 -27.05 -24.45
N GLY A 217 1.45 -27.68 -25.08
CA GLY A 217 0.81 -28.91 -24.57
C GLY A 217 -0.20 -28.71 -23.43
N ALA A 218 -0.39 -27.50 -22.92
CA ALA A 218 -1.46 -27.16 -21.98
C ALA A 218 -2.55 -26.33 -22.68
N GLY A 219 -3.81 -26.50 -22.28
CA GLY A 219 -4.92 -25.70 -22.81
C GLY A 219 -4.89 -24.25 -22.33
N THR A 220 -6.06 -23.61 -22.20
CA THR A 220 -6.20 -22.27 -21.63
C THR A 220 -5.90 -22.28 -20.12
N VAL A 221 -4.61 -22.18 -19.76
CA VAL A 221 -4.17 -22.03 -18.37
C VAL A 221 -4.09 -20.54 -18.02
N ALA A 222 -4.47 -20.17 -16.80
CA ALA A 222 -4.26 -18.82 -16.31
C ALA A 222 -2.75 -18.51 -16.23
N VAL A 223 -2.31 -17.52 -17.02
CA VAL A 223 -0.92 -17.07 -17.06
C VAL A 223 -0.83 -15.64 -16.53
N THR A 224 0.07 -15.41 -15.57
CA THR A 224 0.35 -14.09 -15.00
C THR A 224 1.80 -13.71 -15.23
N LEU A 225 2.11 -12.45 -15.53
CA LEU A 225 3.49 -11.98 -15.65
C LEU A 225 4.06 -11.68 -14.25
N GLY A 226 5.31 -12.07 -14.00
CA GLY A 226 5.97 -11.89 -12.71
C GLY A 226 6.38 -10.45 -12.43
N ASN A 227 5.87 -9.86 -11.36
CA ASN A 227 6.20 -8.49 -10.94
C ASN A 227 7.68 -8.32 -10.52
N CYS A 228 8.36 -9.40 -10.15
CA CYS A 228 9.76 -9.31 -9.69
C CYS A 228 10.77 -9.02 -10.79
N CYS A 229 10.50 -9.39 -12.04
CA CYS A 229 11.45 -9.18 -13.13
C CYS A 229 10.82 -8.52 -14.35
N THR A 230 9.54 -8.16 -14.28
CA THR A 230 8.79 -7.39 -15.29
C THR A 230 9.08 -7.86 -16.72
N PRO A 231 8.76 -9.13 -17.06
CA PRO A 231 9.04 -9.68 -18.39
C PRO A 231 8.19 -8.98 -19.44
N VAL A 232 8.79 -8.69 -20.60
CA VAL A 232 8.14 -8.06 -21.76
C VAL A 232 8.38 -8.87 -23.03
N PRO A 233 7.50 -8.77 -24.04
CA PRO A 233 7.67 -9.49 -25.31
C PRO A 233 9.08 -9.30 -25.91
N GLY A 234 9.74 -10.41 -26.22
CA GLY A 234 11.14 -10.46 -26.66
C GLY A 234 12.13 -10.92 -25.58
N ASP A 235 11.72 -10.94 -24.30
CA ASP A 235 12.52 -11.55 -23.25
C ASP A 235 12.54 -13.08 -23.35
N ASN A 236 13.68 -13.70 -23.00
CA ASN A 236 13.73 -15.14 -22.73
C ASN A 236 12.98 -15.43 -21.42
N ILE A 237 11.84 -16.11 -21.55
CA ILE A 237 10.91 -16.35 -20.45
C ILE A 237 10.78 -17.83 -20.09
N VAL A 238 10.38 -18.08 -18.85
CA VAL A 238 10.06 -19.39 -18.31
C VAL A 238 8.81 -19.30 -17.43
N GLY A 239 7.96 -20.31 -17.49
CA GLY A 239 6.78 -20.40 -16.66
C GLY A 239 7.12 -21.08 -15.35
N TYR A 240 6.71 -20.52 -14.23
CA TYR A 240 6.85 -21.12 -12.90
C TYR A 240 5.46 -21.56 -12.41
N ILE A 241 5.32 -22.84 -12.11
CA ILE A 241 4.08 -23.42 -11.59
C ILE A 241 3.91 -22.95 -10.14
N THR A 242 2.97 -22.02 -9.93
CA THR A 242 2.63 -21.54 -8.60
C THR A 242 1.63 -22.44 -7.91
N LYS A 243 1.66 -22.48 -6.57
CA LYS A 243 0.61 -23.11 -5.78
C LYS A 243 -0.64 -22.22 -5.84
N GLY A 244 -1.56 -22.50 -6.77
CA GLY A 244 -2.90 -21.91 -6.81
C GLY A 244 -3.11 -20.67 -7.69
N LYS A 245 -2.07 -20.03 -8.28
CA LYS A 245 -2.23 -18.88 -9.20
C LYS A 245 -2.00 -19.22 -10.68
N GLY A 246 -1.98 -20.51 -11.02
CA GLY A 246 -1.60 -20.98 -12.35
C GLY A 246 -0.10 -20.83 -12.61
N ILE A 247 0.25 -20.34 -13.79
CA ILE A 247 1.65 -20.19 -14.24
C ILE A 247 2.04 -18.73 -14.13
N THR A 248 3.10 -18.44 -13.37
CA THR A 248 3.71 -17.10 -13.37
C THR A 248 4.92 -17.08 -14.29
N VAL A 249 4.98 -16.12 -15.20
CA VAL A 249 6.05 -16.01 -16.19
C VAL A 249 7.17 -15.14 -15.63
N HIS A 250 8.39 -15.64 -15.69
CA HIS A 250 9.59 -14.96 -15.26
C HIS A 250 10.60 -14.89 -16.41
N ARG A 251 11.53 -13.93 -16.34
CA ARG A 251 12.76 -14.00 -17.15
C ARG A 251 13.60 -15.19 -16.70
N ILE A 252 14.28 -15.84 -17.63
CA ILE A 252 15.12 -17.03 -17.35
C ILE A 252 16.18 -16.76 -16.26
N ASN A 253 16.73 -15.54 -16.23
CA ASN A 253 17.75 -15.12 -15.26
C ASN A 253 17.16 -14.47 -13.99
N CYS A 254 15.89 -14.71 -13.67
CA CYS A 254 15.26 -14.14 -12.49
C CYS A 254 15.78 -14.83 -11.20
N PRO A 255 16.38 -14.10 -10.24
CA PRO A 255 16.91 -14.67 -9.00
C PRO A 255 15.86 -15.40 -8.16
N ASN A 256 14.60 -14.97 -8.24
CA ASN A 256 13.50 -15.53 -7.43
C ASN A 256 13.07 -16.94 -7.84
N ILE A 257 13.41 -17.40 -9.05
CA ILE A 257 13.14 -18.76 -9.52
C ILE A 257 14.38 -19.66 -9.55
N ALA A 258 15.57 -19.08 -9.38
CA ALA A 258 16.85 -19.78 -9.50
C ALA A 258 17.01 -20.96 -8.52
N ARG A 259 16.28 -20.96 -7.40
CA ARG A 259 16.35 -22.01 -6.37
C ARG A 259 15.33 -23.14 -6.53
N ASN A 260 14.37 -23.04 -7.46
CA ASN A 260 13.26 -24.00 -7.60
C ASN A 260 12.99 -24.34 -9.08
N LEU A 261 14.03 -24.81 -9.79
CA LEU A 261 13.96 -25.12 -11.22
C LEU A 261 12.99 -26.28 -11.54
N ASP A 262 12.76 -27.18 -10.59
CA ASP A 262 11.91 -28.38 -10.75
C ASP A 262 10.42 -28.07 -11.01
N ARG A 263 10.01 -26.80 -10.82
CA ARG A 263 8.64 -26.31 -11.07
C ARG A 263 8.55 -25.38 -12.26
N THR A 264 9.56 -25.39 -13.12
CA THR A 264 9.58 -24.58 -14.34
C THR A 264 9.00 -25.36 -15.51
N ILE A 265 8.35 -24.65 -16.41
CA ILE A 265 7.81 -25.15 -17.67
C ILE A 265 8.18 -24.18 -18.79
N GLU A 266 8.36 -24.72 -19.98
CA GLU A 266 8.59 -23.92 -21.17
C GLU A 266 7.33 -23.12 -21.52
N VAL A 267 7.52 -21.84 -21.83
CA VAL A 267 6.46 -20.93 -22.26
C VAL A 267 6.99 -20.03 -23.35
N LEU A 268 6.11 -19.63 -24.27
CA LEU A 268 6.48 -18.82 -25.43
C LEU A 268 5.62 -17.55 -25.47
N TRP A 269 6.18 -16.44 -25.92
CA TRP A 269 5.36 -15.25 -26.19
C TRP A 269 4.36 -15.54 -27.31
N ASN A 270 3.13 -15.07 -27.15
CA ASN A 270 2.11 -15.20 -28.18
C ASN A 270 2.34 -14.12 -29.26
N PRO A 271 2.73 -14.49 -30.50
CA PRO A 271 2.93 -13.50 -31.57
C PRO A 271 1.62 -12.86 -32.04
N ASN A 272 0.48 -13.52 -31.80
CA ASN A 272 -0.86 -13.10 -32.22
C ASN A 272 -1.62 -12.35 -31.12
N SER A 273 -1.00 -12.07 -29.96
CA SER A 273 -1.67 -11.29 -28.92
C SER A 273 -1.78 -9.82 -29.31
N GLU A 274 -2.89 -9.17 -28.96
CA GLU A 274 -3.05 -7.72 -29.12
C GLU A 274 -1.85 -6.96 -28.53
N THR A 275 -1.35 -5.95 -29.25
CA THR A 275 -0.23 -5.11 -28.83
C THR A 275 -0.61 -4.33 -27.56
N LYS A 276 -0.28 -4.89 -26.39
CA LYS A 276 -0.44 -4.25 -25.08
C LYS A 276 0.85 -3.53 -24.69
N LEU A 277 0.71 -2.48 -23.87
CA LEU A 277 1.84 -1.86 -23.20
C LEU A 277 2.06 -2.55 -21.84
N TYR A 278 3.30 -2.90 -21.54
CA TYR A 278 3.69 -3.61 -20.33
C TYR A 278 4.53 -2.69 -19.44
N PRO A 279 4.27 -2.66 -18.12
CA PRO A 279 5.09 -1.90 -17.19
C PRO A 279 6.46 -2.56 -17.03
N LEU A 280 7.51 -1.76 -17.18
CA LEU A 280 8.89 -2.15 -17.01
C LEU A 280 9.60 -1.12 -16.14
N ASP A 281 10.24 -1.61 -15.08
CA ASP A 281 11.00 -0.78 -14.15
C ASP A 281 12.47 -0.69 -14.59
N ILE A 282 12.95 0.54 -14.80
CA ILE A 282 14.34 0.86 -15.09
C ILE A 282 14.94 1.70 -13.97
N SER A 283 16.24 1.51 -13.75
CA SER A 283 17.07 2.35 -12.87
C SER A 283 18.17 2.97 -13.70
N ILE A 284 18.18 4.29 -13.75
CA ILE A 284 19.11 5.11 -14.53
C ILE A 284 20.12 5.69 -13.54
N LYS A 285 21.40 5.38 -13.74
CA LYS A 285 22.50 5.83 -12.89
C LYS A 285 23.25 6.94 -13.59
N CYS A 286 23.32 8.08 -12.91
CA CYS A 286 23.83 9.32 -13.45
C CYS A 286 24.83 9.97 -12.51
N ASN A 287 25.80 10.70 -13.07
CA ASN A 287 26.50 11.74 -12.33
C ASN A 287 25.55 12.92 -12.12
N ASP A 288 25.48 13.45 -10.91
CA ASP A 288 24.52 14.50 -10.59
C ASP A 288 24.94 15.85 -11.18
N ARG A 289 23.97 16.61 -11.68
CA ARG A 289 24.15 17.99 -12.16
C ARG A 289 22.82 18.73 -12.25
N ASP A 290 22.92 20.04 -12.39
CA ASP A 290 21.78 20.90 -12.63
C ASP A 290 20.99 20.45 -13.86
N ASN A 291 19.66 20.51 -13.73
CA ASN A 291 18.68 20.14 -14.76
C ASN A 291 18.71 18.68 -15.24
N LEU A 292 19.43 17.77 -14.56
CA LEU A 292 19.49 16.35 -14.93
C LEU A 292 18.12 15.71 -15.11
N LEU A 293 17.19 15.91 -14.16
CA LEU A 293 15.87 15.29 -14.22
C LEU A 293 15.06 15.79 -15.43
N VAL A 294 15.23 17.06 -15.82
CA VAL A 294 14.57 17.66 -16.99
C VAL A 294 15.08 17.00 -18.27
N ASP A 295 16.39 16.81 -18.39
CA ASP A 295 17.00 16.17 -19.56
C ASP A 295 16.55 14.71 -19.72
N ILE A 296 16.45 13.98 -18.60
CA ILE A 296 15.95 12.60 -18.60
C ILE A 296 14.46 12.54 -18.99
N MET A 297 13.64 13.46 -18.48
CA MET A 297 12.22 13.55 -18.86
C MET A 297 12.06 13.89 -20.35
N ASN A 298 12.89 14.78 -20.88
CA ASN A 298 12.91 15.12 -22.30
C ASN A 298 13.35 13.94 -23.17
N ALA A 299 14.37 13.19 -22.75
CA ALA A 299 14.82 11.98 -23.43
C ALA A 299 13.72 10.90 -23.48
N LEU A 300 13.02 10.67 -22.36
CA LEU A 300 11.89 9.73 -22.30
C LEU A 300 10.71 10.18 -23.18
N SER A 301 10.42 11.49 -23.21
CA SER A 301 9.41 12.09 -24.07
C SER A 301 9.77 11.94 -25.56
N GLN A 302 11.03 12.21 -25.94
CA GLN A 302 11.56 12.02 -27.29
C GLN A 302 11.45 10.55 -27.73
N ALA A 303 11.67 9.62 -26.80
CA ALA A 303 11.49 8.20 -27.04
C ALA A 303 10.02 7.79 -27.23
N LYS A 304 9.05 8.70 -27.01
CA LYS A 304 7.60 8.48 -27.11
C LYS A 304 7.14 7.32 -26.23
N VAL A 305 7.55 7.32 -24.97
CA VAL A 305 7.19 6.30 -23.99
C VAL A 305 6.39 6.90 -22.85
N SER A 306 5.32 6.22 -22.45
CA SER A 306 4.50 6.61 -21.32
C SER A 306 5.19 6.24 -20.00
N ILE A 307 5.26 7.19 -19.08
CA ILE A 307 5.87 7.04 -17.77
C ILE A 307 4.75 6.92 -16.74
N SER A 308 4.73 5.82 -15.97
CA SER A 308 3.74 5.61 -14.91
C SER A 308 4.21 6.12 -13.54
N LYS A 309 5.52 6.07 -13.29
CA LYS A 309 6.12 6.46 -12.02
C LYS A 309 7.55 6.89 -12.27
N ILE A 310 8.01 7.92 -11.54
CA ILE A 310 9.40 8.34 -11.54
C ILE A 310 9.81 8.75 -10.12
N LYS A 311 11.02 8.39 -9.72
CA LYS A 311 11.63 8.75 -8.45
C LYS A 311 13.10 9.07 -8.69
N ALA A 312 13.53 10.27 -8.34
CA ALA A 312 14.93 10.66 -8.34
C ALA A 312 15.47 10.65 -6.91
N THR A 313 16.66 10.11 -6.72
CA THR A 313 17.36 10.08 -5.42
C THR A 313 18.80 10.54 -5.62
N TYR A 314 19.19 11.59 -4.92
CA TYR A 314 20.57 12.09 -4.89
C TYR A 314 21.37 11.41 -3.78
N HIS A 315 22.60 11.03 -4.09
CA HIS A 315 23.54 10.42 -3.14
C HIS A 315 24.74 11.36 -2.90
N PRO A 316 24.77 12.11 -1.79
CA PRO A 316 25.81 13.10 -1.51
C PRO A 316 27.22 12.50 -1.39
N SER A 317 27.34 11.26 -0.92
CA SER A 317 28.63 10.60 -0.69
C SER A 317 29.38 10.27 -1.97
N THR A 318 28.65 10.00 -3.06
CA THR A 318 29.21 9.63 -4.36
C THR A 318 29.00 10.71 -5.42
N GLN A 319 28.27 11.79 -5.09
CA GLN A 319 27.85 12.83 -6.04
C GLN A 319 27.11 12.28 -7.27
N THR A 320 26.35 11.20 -7.06
CA THR A 320 25.57 10.53 -8.12
C THR A 320 24.09 10.60 -7.83
N SER A 321 23.28 10.60 -8.89
CA SER A 321 21.83 10.50 -8.81
C SER A 321 21.35 9.20 -9.44
N VAL A 322 20.39 8.56 -8.76
CA VAL A 322 19.69 7.38 -9.26
C VAL A 322 18.25 7.76 -9.55
N ILE A 323 17.82 7.52 -10.79
CA ILE A 323 16.45 7.80 -11.24
C ILE A 323 15.78 6.47 -11.55
N ASP A 324 14.83 6.09 -10.72
CA ASP A 324 13.99 4.90 -10.92
C ASP A 324 12.71 5.31 -11.64
N ALA A 325 12.40 4.66 -12.75
CA ALA A 325 11.21 4.95 -13.54
C ALA A 325 10.48 3.66 -13.95
N THR A 326 9.15 3.70 -13.88
CA THR A 326 8.27 2.67 -14.45
C THR A 326 7.76 3.18 -15.79
N ILE A 327 8.22 2.56 -16.87
CA ILE A 327 7.85 2.90 -18.25
C ILE A 327 6.92 1.85 -18.85
N LEU A 328 6.03 2.25 -19.76
CA LEU A 328 5.11 1.35 -20.45
C LEU A 328 5.61 1.09 -21.87
N ILE A 329 5.99 -0.15 -22.17
CA ILE A 329 6.58 -0.51 -23.46
C ILE A 329 5.92 -1.75 -24.08
N PRO A 330 5.88 -1.87 -25.42
CA PRO A 330 5.31 -3.03 -26.10
C PRO A 330 6.25 -4.24 -26.14
N ASN A 331 7.57 -4.03 -26.28
CA ASN A 331 8.56 -5.09 -26.49
C ASN A 331 9.98 -4.65 -26.12
N VAL A 332 10.93 -5.60 -26.15
CA VAL A 332 12.36 -5.36 -25.90
C VAL A 332 13.01 -4.43 -26.94
N ASP A 333 12.58 -4.46 -28.20
CA ASP A 333 13.16 -3.57 -29.23
C ASP A 333 12.91 -2.09 -28.92
N LYS A 334 11.71 -1.77 -28.42
CA LYS A 334 11.38 -0.43 -27.95
C LYS A 334 12.19 -0.07 -26.71
N LEU A 335 12.42 -1.01 -25.78
CA LEU A 335 13.30 -0.78 -24.63
C LEU A 335 14.72 -0.38 -25.07
N ASN A 336 15.30 -1.13 -26.02
CA ASN A 336 16.64 -0.86 -26.52
C ASN A 336 16.72 0.53 -27.16
N SER A 337 15.70 0.90 -27.93
CA SER A 337 15.59 2.24 -28.53
C SER A 337 15.54 3.35 -27.46
N VAL A 338 14.77 3.13 -26.38
CA VAL A 338 14.67 4.07 -25.25
C VAL A 338 15.99 4.19 -24.51
N GLN A 339 16.64 3.06 -24.22
CA GLN A 339 17.94 3.05 -23.55
C GLN A 339 18.99 3.82 -24.35
N ASN A 340 19.05 3.62 -25.67
CA ASN A 340 19.98 4.33 -26.54
C ASN A 340 19.78 5.84 -26.49
N ILE A 341 18.53 6.33 -26.44
CA ILE A 341 18.21 7.76 -26.34
C ILE A 341 18.63 8.30 -24.97
N ILE A 342 18.31 7.60 -23.88
CA ILE A 342 18.68 8.03 -22.51
C ILE A 342 20.20 8.04 -22.33
N LEU A 343 20.92 7.09 -22.93
CA LEU A 343 22.39 7.04 -22.90
C LEU A 343 23.07 8.19 -23.65
N GLN A 344 22.35 8.92 -24.53
CA GLN A 344 22.89 10.15 -25.14
C GLN A 344 22.91 11.34 -24.19
N VAL A 345 22.28 11.25 -23.01
CA VAL A 345 22.35 12.29 -21.99
C VAL A 345 23.71 12.15 -21.30
N ASP A 346 24.59 13.16 -21.45
CA ASP A 346 26.00 13.15 -21.02
C ASP A 346 26.27 12.66 -19.58
N SER A 347 25.30 12.80 -18.67
CA SER A 347 25.42 12.38 -17.27
C SER A 347 25.11 10.91 -17.02
N VAL A 348 24.44 10.22 -17.95
CA VAL A 348 23.99 8.83 -17.78
C VAL A 348 25.12 7.89 -18.17
N TYR A 349 25.57 7.05 -17.23
CA TYR A 349 26.60 6.06 -17.53
C TYR A 349 26.08 4.62 -17.47
N LYS A 350 24.91 4.37 -16.87
CA LYS A 350 24.33 3.03 -16.79
C LYS A 350 22.81 3.04 -16.70
N ILE A 351 22.18 2.10 -17.39
CA ILE A 351 20.75 1.83 -17.27
C ILE A 351 20.57 0.34 -16.99
N ASP A 352 19.98 0.02 -15.85
CA ASP A 352 19.71 -1.35 -15.42
C ASP A 352 18.18 -1.58 -15.40
N ARG A 353 17.73 -2.78 -15.77
CA ARG A 353 16.34 -3.21 -15.46
C ARG A 353 16.28 -3.60 -13.98
N VAL A 354 15.27 -3.13 -13.28
CA VAL A 354 15.10 -3.45 -11.86
C VAL A 354 14.59 -4.89 -11.70
N ILE A 355 15.13 -5.58 -10.70
CA ILE A 355 14.64 -6.86 -10.21
C ILE A 355 14.23 -6.65 -8.75
N HIS A 356 13.02 -7.04 -8.39
CA HIS A 356 12.43 -6.91 -7.05
C HIS A 356 12.51 -8.20 -6.23
#